data_AF-A0A1V6DUG0-F1
#
_entry.id   AF-A0A1V6DUG0-F1
#
_cell.length_a   1.000
_cell.length_b   1.000
_cell.length_c   1.000
_cell.angle_alpha   90.00
_cell.angle_beta   90.00
_cell.angle_gamma   90.00
#
_symmetry.space_group_name_H-M   'P 1'
#
loop_
_entity.id
_entity.type
_entity.pdbx_description
1 polymer ?
#
loop_
_entity_poly.entity_id
_entity_poly.type
_entity_poly.pdbx_seq_one_letter_code
_entity_poly.pdbx_strand_id
1 'polypeptide(L)'
;MKTKVSPSVIGMFVVGAFALLLIGLLSFGSVSMFSKPQRFLVRFDESIHGLDLGSPVKLRGVRVGRVVDLSVNYDAAKNQSVVAVICEFNRDALSDSAGHAFNVSDGKAMQQLVDNGLRAQLGVLGLATGLLFVELDFRDPREYPPSSPMAGTRYVEVPSVPSAISEYQASLSEILADLKDVDFAGLSREMKGLLVDARRQVNKIEVKELIAEWTRAGQSVNALASSPELKQLIVHMDEATQDLRRTLQRLDSQIDPTATQLGETLAEAKQALATFNSTALTLRRFVGAQQNFGEGANQAFARLSEAADAVQRLADFLERNPNALLTGREKSAPRPPLSASETPTPAAP
;
A
#
# COMPACT_ATOMS: atom_id res chain seq x y z
N MET A 1 -84.74 2.57 -15.34
CA MET A 1 -84.74 1.20 -14.75
C MET A 1 -83.84 1.21 -13.53
N LYS A 2 -84.36 0.92 -12.32
CA LYS A 2 -83.55 0.83 -11.09
C LYS A 2 -82.94 -0.57 -11.00
N THR A 3 -81.68 -0.71 -11.38
CA THR A 3 -80.93 -1.96 -11.23
C THR A 3 -80.68 -2.20 -9.74
N LYS A 4 -81.43 -3.14 -9.15
CA LYS A 4 -81.19 -3.57 -7.77
C LYS A 4 -79.93 -4.44 -7.77
N VAL A 5 -78.80 -3.87 -7.35
CA VAL A 5 -77.57 -4.64 -7.14
C VAL A 5 -77.81 -5.59 -5.97
N SER A 6 -77.60 -6.89 -6.19
CA SER A 6 -77.80 -7.90 -5.17
C SER A 6 -76.62 -7.87 -4.17
N PRO A 7 -76.87 -7.88 -2.85
CA PRO A 7 -75.82 -7.88 -1.82
C PRO A 7 -74.79 -9.01 -1.99
N SER A 8 -75.20 -10.14 -2.54
CA SER A 8 -74.35 -11.32 -2.77
C SER A 8 -73.23 -11.07 -3.80
N VAL A 9 -73.47 -10.25 -4.82
CA VAL A 9 -72.46 -9.92 -5.85
C VAL A 9 -71.37 -9.04 -5.26
N ILE A 10 -71.74 -8.11 -4.38
CA ILE A 10 -70.79 -7.26 -3.65
C ILE A 10 -69.96 -8.12 -2.69
N GLY A 11 -70.59 -9.06 -1.98
CA GLY A 11 -69.91 -9.99 -1.09
C GLY A 11 -68.86 -10.85 -1.81
N MET A 12 -69.20 -11.42 -2.97
CA MET A 12 -68.27 -12.24 -3.75
C MET A 12 -67.07 -11.44 -4.27
N PHE A 13 -67.28 -10.17 -4.67
CA PHE A 13 -66.20 -9.30 -5.11
C PHE A 13 -65.23 -8.98 -3.97
N VAL A 14 -65.73 -8.65 -2.78
CA VAL A 14 -64.88 -8.35 -1.61
C VAL A 14 -64.09 -9.58 -1.17
N VAL A 15 -64.72 -10.75 -1.12
CA VAL A 15 -64.02 -12.01 -0.79
C VAL A 15 -62.97 -12.35 -1.84
N GLY A 16 -63.29 -12.17 -3.13
CA GLY A 16 -62.33 -12.37 -4.23
C GLY A 16 -61.14 -11.41 -4.16
N ALA A 17 -61.38 -10.13 -3.89
CA ALA A 17 -60.33 -9.12 -3.73
C ALA A 17 -59.43 -9.43 -2.52
N PHE A 18 -60.03 -9.86 -1.40
CA PHE A 18 -59.28 -10.23 -0.21
C PHE A 18 -58.44 -11.48 -0.43
N ALA A 19 -58.98 -12.49 -1.12
CA ALA A 19 -58.24 -13.70 -1.50
C ALA A 19 -57.07 -13.37 -2.44
N LEU A 20 -57.27 -12.51 -3.44
CA LEU A 20 -56.21 -12.06 -4.34
C LEU A 20 -55.13 -11.27 -3.60
N LEU A 21 -55.51 -10.41 -2.65
CA LEU A 21 -54.57 -9.68 -1.81
C LEU A 21 -53.74 -10.63 -0.95
N LEU A 22 -54.37 -11.65 -0.37
CA LEU A 22 -53.70 -12.66 0.46
C LEU A 22 -52.73 -13.52 -0.38
N ILE A 23 -53.16 -13.93 -1.57
CA ILE A 23 -52.32 -14.66 -2.54
C ILE A 23 -51.15 -13.77 -2.99
N GLY A 24 -51.40 -12.50 -3.27
CA GLY A 24 -50.35 -11.53 -3.62
C GLY A 24 -49.33 -11.35 -2.50
N LEU A 25 -49.79 -11.22 -1.25
CA LEU A 25 -48.93 -11.07 -0.07
C LEU A 25 -48.08 -12.32 0.17
N LEU A 26 -48.67 -13.52 0.02
CA LEU A 26 -47.96 -14.79 0.17
C LEU A 26 -46.97 -15.02 -0.99
N SER A 27 -47.35 -14.64 -2.22
CA SER A 27 -46.48 -14.79 -3.39
C SER A 27 -45.29 -13.83 -3.37
N PHE A 28 -45.45 -12.61 -2.82
CA PHE A 28 -44.34 -11.67 -2.65
C PHE A 28 -43.52 -11.95 -1.38
N GLY A 29 -44.13 -12.49 -0.32
CA GLY A 29 -43.45 -12.83 0.94
C GLY A 29 -42.53 -14.05 0.87
N SER A 30 -42.66 -14.90 -0.16
CA SER A 30 -41.96 -16.20 -0.23
C SER A 30 -40.79 -16.28 -1.23
N VAL A 31 -40.48 -15.22 -1.99
CA VAL A 31 -39.47 -15.30 -3.06
C VAL A 31 -38.13 -14.67 -2.60
N SER A 32 -37.17 -15.55 -2.28
CA SER A 32 -35.70 -15.32 -2.14
C SER A 32 -35.06 -15.04 -0.77
N MET A 33 -35.81 -14.85 0.32
CA MET A 33 -35.23 -14.51 1.64
C MET A 33 -34.68 -15.70 2.45
N PHE A 34 -34.83 -16.95 1.98
CA PHE A 34 -34.53 -18.17 2.75
C PHE A 34 -33.23 -18.90 2.35
N SER A 35 -32.29 -18.23 1.68
CA SER A 35 -30.95 -18.82 1.49
C SER A 35 -30.14 -18.61 2.78
N LYS A 36 -29.76 -19.69 3.46
CA LYS A 36 -28.95 -19.61 4.69
C LYS A 36 -27.59 -18.99 4.35
N PRO A 37 -27.21 -17.84 4.94
CA PRO A 37 -25.89 -17.26 4.70
C PRO A 37 -24.83 -18.22 5.19
N GLN A 38 -23.80 -18.42 4.39
CA GLN A 38 -22.75 -19.37 4.73
C GLN A 38 -21.78 -18.73 5.72
N ARG A 39 -21.55 -19.46 6.82
CA ARG A 39 -20.79 -18.98 7.97
C ARG A 39 -19.49 -19.74 8.10
N PHE A 40 -18.46 -19.02 8.50
CA PHE A 40 -17.14 -19.56 8.78
C PHE A 40 -16.65 -19.02 10.13
N LEU A 41 -15.74 -19.77 10.74
CA LEU A 41 -15.11 -19.41 12.00
C LEU A 41 -13.70 -18.93 11.73
N VAL A 42 -13.28 -17.87 12.42
CA VAL A 42 -11.88 -17.45 12.49
C VAL A 42 -11.49 -17.40 13.97
N ARG A 43 -10.32 -17.96 14.30
CA ARG A 43 -9.74 -17.84 15.64
C ARG A 43 -8.65 -16.80 15.59
N PHE A 44 -8.69 -15.80 16.46
CA PHE A 44 -7.62 -14.82 16.60
C PHE A 44 -6.93 -14.99 17.94
N ASP A 45 -5.60 -15.08 17.90
CA ASP A 45 -4.72 -15.15 19.09
C ASP A 45 -4.20 -13.75 19.49
N GLU A 46 -4.70 -12.70 18.85
CA GLU A 46 -4.38 -11.30 19.09
C GLU A 46 -5.59 -10.50 19.57
N SER A 47 -5.35 -9.24 19.97
CA SER A 47 -6.43 -8.36 20.40
C SER A 47 -7.34 -7.97 19.23
N ILE A 48 -8.62 -8.32 19.34
CA ILE A 48 -9.67 -7.88 18.40
C ILE A 48 -10.30 -6.54 18.78
N HIS A 49 -9.62 -5.71 19.60
CA HIS A 49 -10.17 -4.43 20.06
C HIS A 49 -10.53 -3.53 18.87
N GLY A 50 -11.80 -3.12 18.78
CA GLY A 50 -12.34 -2.36 17.65
C GLY A 50 -13.03 -3.21 16.58
N LEU A 51 -13.07 -4.54 16.74
CA LEU A 51 -13.93 -5.42 15.96
C LEU A 51 -15.27 -5.60 16.65
N ASP A 52 -16.36 -5.25 15.97
CA ASP A 52 -17.72 -5.31 16.52
C ASP A 52 -18.63 -6.23 15.70
N LEU A 53 -19.78 -6.55 16.30
CA LEU A 53 -20.89 -7.19 15.57
C LEU A 53 -21.27 -6.33 14.37
N GLY A 54 -21.29 -6.95 13.19
CA GLY A 54 -21.57 -6.26 11.92
C GLY A 54 -20.34 -5.65 11.23
N SER A 55 -19.14 -5.70 11.84
CA SER A 55 -17.90 -5.28 11.19
C SER A 55 -17.77 -5.95 9.82
N PRO A 56 -17.30 -5.22 8.79
CA PRO A 56 -17.26 -5.75 7.44
C PRO A 56 -16.23 -6.88 7.33
N VAL A 57 -16.55 -7.89 6.54
CA VAL A 57 -15.56 -8.85 6.05
C VAL A 57 -15.21 -8.42 4.63
N LYS A 58 -13.93 -8.20 4.35
CA LYS A 58 -13.45 -7.73 3.04
C LYS A 58 -12.49 -8.73 2.44
N LEU A 59 -12.56 -8.94 1.13
CA LEU A 59 -11.56 -9.66 0.35
C LEU A 59 -10.89 -8.64 -0.57
N ARG A 60 -9.59 -8.40 -0.37
CA ARG A 60 -8.81 -7.43 -1.16
C ARG A 60 -9.50 -6.06 -1.30
N GLY A 61 -10.06 -5.57 -0.19
CA GLY A 61 -10.77 -4.29 -0.12
C GLY A 61 -12.26 -4.30 -0.49
N VAL A 62 -12.78 -5.37 -1.11
CA VAL A 62 -14.21 -5.50 -1.47
C VAL A 62 -14.98 -6.14 -0.32
N ARG A 63 -16.10 -5.55 0.09
CA ARG A 63 -16.94 -6.13 1.16
C ARG A 63 -17.63 -7.41 0.67
N VAL A 64 -17.23 -8.54 1.23
CA VAL A 64 -17.75 -9.87 0.92
C VAL A 64 -18.66 -10.43 2.01
N GLY A 65 -18.71 -9.80 3.18
CA GLY A 65 -19.51 -10.30 4.30
C GLY A 65 -19.56 -9.38 5.51
N ARG A 66 -19.90 -9.98 6.65
CA ARG A 66 -19.90 -9.31 7.96
C ARG A 66 -19.64 -10.27 9.13
N VAL A 67 -19.17 -9.73 10.23
CA VAL A 67 -19.09 -10.41 11.53
C VAL A 67 -20.49 -10.55 12.13
N VAL A 68 -20.83 -11.72 12.63
CA VAL A 68 -22.16 -12.02 13.19
C VAL A 68 -22.14 -12.47 14.63
N ASP A 69 -21.00 -12.95 15.12
CA ASP A 69 -20.85 -13.36 16.52
C ASP A 69 -19.38 -13.26 16.94
N LEU A 70 -19.15 -12.95 18.22
CA LEU A 70 -17.82 -12.91 18.84
C LEU A 70 -17.88 -13.65 20.17
N SER A 71 -17.00 -14.61 20.35
CA SER A 71 -16.91 -15.43 21.56
C SER A 71 -15.46 -15.55 22.01
N VAL A 72 -15.22 -15.46 23.31
CA VAL A 72 -13.88 -15.64 23.88
C VAL A 72 -13.83 -17.03 24.48
N ASN A 73 -12.93 -17.87 23.95
CA ASN A 73 -12.72 -19.21 24.43
C ASN A 73 -11.38 -19.25 25.17
N TYR A 74 -11.42 -19.68 26.42
CA TYR A 74 -10.20 -19.88 27.20
C TYR A 74 -9.69 -21.31 26.96
N ASP A 75 -8.50 -21.43 26.36
CA ASP A 75 -7.80 -22.70 26.23
C ASP A 75 -7.00 -22.97 27.50
N ALA A 76 -7.54 -23.82 28.37
CA ALA A 76 -6.92 -24.19 29.63
C ALA A 76 -5.60 -24.97 29.45
N ALA A 77 -5.39 -25.63 28.31
CA ALA A 77 -4.16 -26.37 28.05
C ALA A 77 -2.99 -25.44 27.66
N LYS A 78 -3.30 -24.35 26.93
CA LYS A 78 -2.31 -23.35 26.51
C LYS A 78 -2.24 -22.13 27.43
N ASN A 79 -3.16 -22.03 28.41
CA ASN A 79 -3.35 -20.86 29.26
C ASN A 79 -3.46 -19.56 28.44
N GLN A 80 -4.20 -19.63 27.32
CA GLN A 80 -4.35 -18.53 26.38
C GLN A 80 -5.83 -18.32 26.08
N SER A 81 -6.24 -17.05 26.05
CA SER A 81 -7.56 -16.64 25.60
C SER A 81 -7.53 -16.49 24.09
N VAL A 82 -8.33 -17.29 23.39
CA VAL A 82 -8.46 -17.25 21.93
C VAL A 82 -9.84 -16.75 21.58
N VAL A 83 -9.92 -15.76 20.70
CA VAL A 83 -11.21 -15.18 20.30
C VAL A 83 -11.72 -15.89 19.06
N ALA A 84 -12.88 -16.50 19.16
CA ALA A 84 -13.61 -17.13 18.07
C ALA A 84 -14.61 -16.13 17.48
N VAL A 85 -14.35 -15.71 16.24
CA VAL A 85 -15.17 -14.77 15.48
C VAL A 85 -15.92 -15.52 14.39
N ILE A 86 -17.25 -15.44 14.42
CA ILE A 86 -18.09 -16.04 13.37
C ILE A 86 -18.42 -14.96 12.35
N CYS A 87 -18.11 -15.26 11.10
CA CYS A 87 -18.33 -14.40 9.95
C CYS A 87 -19.32 -15.05 8.99
N GLU A 88 -20.04 -14.23 8.23
CA GLU A 88 -20.91 -14.71 7.16
C GLU A 88 -20.64 -14.00 5.83
N PHE A 89 -20.72 -14.77 4.73
CA PHE A 89 -20.60 -14.23 3.38
C PHE A 89 -21.93 -13.71 2.86
N ASN A 90 -21.86 -12.64 2.06
CA ASN A 90 -22.99 -12.19 1.25
C ASN A 90 -23.17 -13.14 0.06
N ARG A 91 -24.42 -13.38 -0.35
CA ARG A 91 -24.78 -14.36 -1.41
C ARG A 91 -24.08 -14.14 -2.76
N ASP A 92 -23.75 -12.89 -3.07
CA ASP A 92 -23.22 -12.48 -4.38
C ASP A 92 -21.74 -12.03 -4.31
N ALA A 93 -21.05 -12.35 -3.21
CA ALA A 93 -19.72 -11.81 -2.94
C ALA A 93 -18.59 -12.44 -3.77
N LEU A 94 -18.77 -13.67 -4.25
CA LEU A 94 -17.75 -14.44 -4.96
C LEU A 94 -18.37 -15.02 -6.23
N SER A 95 -17.78 -14.69 -7.37
CA SER A 95 -18.13 -15.25 -8.68
C SER A 95 -16.95 -16.08 -9.18
N ASP A 96 -17.23 -17.23 -9.78
CA ASP A 96 -16.21 -18.03 -10.47
C ASP A 96 -15.65 -17.27 -11.68
N SER A 97 -14.53 -17.75 -12.23
CA SER A 97 -13.88 -17.28 -13.46
C SER A 97 -14.83 -17.18 -14.66
N ALA A 98 -15.94 -17.91 -14.63
CA ALA A 98 -17.01 -17.90 -15.63
C ALA A 98 -18.18 -16.94 -15.32
N GLY A 99 -18.10 -16.14 -14.25
CA GLY A 99 -19.11 -15.15 -13.86
C GLY A 99 -20.35 -15.73 -13.16
N HIS A 100 -20.40 -17.04 -12.94
CA HIS A 100 -21.45 -17.67 -12.14
C HIS A 100 -21.23 -17.35 -10.66
N ALA A 101 -22.30 -16.97 -9.95
CA ALA A 101 -22.25 -16.83 -8.50
C ALA A 101 -21.74 -18.14 -7.90
N PHE A 102 -20.59 -18.09 -7.22
CA PHE A 102 -20.01 -19.26 -6.58
C PHE A 102 -20.93 -19.64 -5.44
N ASN A 103 -21.52 -20.83 -5.49
CA ASN A 103 -22.43 -21.27 -4.43
C ASN A 103 -21.59 -21.72 -3.23
N VAL A 104 -21.16 -20.74 -2.45
CA VAL A 104 -20.39 -20.91 -1.23
C VAL A 104 -21.21 -21.67 -0.16
N SER A 105 -22.51 -21.96 -0.37
CA SER A 105 -23.38 -22.64 0.61
C SER A 105 -22.97 -24.07 0.96
N ASP A 106 -22.05 -24.70 0.20
CA ASP A 106 -21.51 -26.02 0.53
C ASP A 106 -20.24 -25.88 1.37
N GLY A 107 -20.16 -26.53 2.54
CA GLY A 107 -18.98 -26.48 3.41
C GLY A 107 -17.71 -26.94 2.69
N LYS A 108 -17.85 -27.83 1.69
CA LYS A 108 -16.73 -28.28 0.85
C LYS A 108 -16.12 -27.17 0.01
N ALA A 109 -16.93 -26.24 -0.49
CA ALA A 109 -16.44 -25.14 -1.33
C ALA A 109 -15.58 -24.17 -0.50
N MET A 110 -15.97 -23.90 0.75
CA MET A 110 -15.13 -23.12 1.67
C MET A 110 -13.86 -23.84 2.07
N GLN A 111 -13.96 -25.15 2.33
CA GLN A 111 -12.77 -25.96 2.62
C GLN A 111 -11.77 -25.87 1.45
N GLN A 112 -12.24 -25.95 0.20
CA GLN A 112 -11.38 -25.78 -0.97
C GLN A 112 -10.70 -24.40 -1.02
N LEU A 113 -11.41 -23.32 -0.66
CA LEU A 113 -10.80 -21.99 -0.59
C LEU A 113 -9.70 -21.94 0.48
N VAL A 114 -9.95 -22.52 1.66
CA VAL A 114 -8.97 -22.62 2.75
C VAL A 114 -7.76 -23.46 2.35
N ASP A 115 -7.99 -24.59 1.68
CA ASP A 115 -6.95 -25.48 1.18
C ASP A 115 -6.11 -24.79 0.09
N ASN A 116 -6.74 -23.92 -0.71
CA ASN A 116 -6.09 -23.05 -1.70
C ASN A 116 -5.43 -21.81 -1.09
N GLY A 117 -5.43 -21.65 0.24
CA GLY A 117 -4.70 -20.59 0.93
C GLY A 117 -5.55 -19.43 1.45
N LEU A 118 -6.88 -19.52 1.47
CA LEU A 118 -7.71 -18.48 2.08
C LEU A 118 -7.37 -18.35 3.57
N ARG A 119 -6.94 -17.15 3.96
CA ARG A 119 -6.59 -16.79 5.34
C ARG A 119 -7.30 -15.51 5.74
N ALA A 120 -7.51 -15.36 7.04
CA ALA A 120 -8.10 -14.18 7.62
C ALA A 120 -7.06 -13.38 8.42
N GLN A 121 -7.08 -12.06 8.33
CA GLN A 121 -6.25 -11.17 9.14
C GLN A 121 -7.12 -10.00 9.64
N LEU A 122 -6.73 -9.37 10.76
CA LEU A 122 -7.39 -8.16 11.22
C LEU A 122 -6.85 -6.96 10.43
N GLY A 123 -7.75 -6.28 9.71
CA GLY A 123 -7.48 -5.05 9.00
C GLY A 123 -7.97 -3.83 9.78
N VAL A 124 -7.33 -2.68 9.57
CA VAL A 124 -7.71 -1.42 10.24
C VAL A 124 -8.58 -0.59 9.30
N LEU A 125 -9.81 -0.28 9.72
CA LEU A 125 -10.73 0.55 8.94
C LEU A 125 -10.39 2.04 9.08
N GLY A 126 -9.94 2.47 10.26
CA GLY A 126 -9.55 3.84 10.52
C GLY A 126 -8.64 3.95 11.74
N LEU A 127 -7.45 4.50 11.56
CA LEU A 127 -6.47 4.68 12.65
C LEU A 127 -6.96 5.63 13.75
N ALA A 128 -7.79 6.62 13.37
CA ALA A 128 -8.33 7.59 14.32
C ALA A 128 -9.41 7.00 15.24
N THR A 129 -10.18 6.02 14.74
CA THR A 129 -11.28 5.40 15.50
C THR A 129 -10.89 4.07 16.12
N GLY A 130 -9.79 3.45 15.69
CA GLY A 130 -9.36 2.12 16.13
C GLY A 130 -10.26 0.99 15.64
N LEU A 131 -11.19 1.26 14.72
CA LEU A 131 -12.12 0.24 14.22
C LEU A 131 -11.40 -0.78 13.34
N LEU A 132 -11.68 -2.06 13.57
CA LEU A 132 -11.14 -3.18 12.84
C LEU A 132 -12.19 -3.82 11.93
N PHE A 133 -11.70 -4.50 10.91
CA PHE A 133 -12.49 -5.34 10.01
C PHE A 133 -11.77 -6.66 9.76
N VAL A 134 -12.50 -7.69 9.35
CA VAL A 134 -11.88 -8.96 8.96
C VAL A 134 -11.48 -8.86 7.49
N GLU A 135 -10.19 -8.95 7.22
CA GLU A 135 -9.67 -9.06 5.87
C GLU A 135 -9.44 -10.53 5.53
N LEU A 136 -9.82 -10.91 4.33
CA LEU A 136 -9.54 -12.20 3.73
C LEU A 136 -8.56 -11.99 2.59
N ASP A 137 -7.57 -12.86 2.50
CA ASP A 137 -6.65 -12.91 1.36
C ASP A 137 -6.11 -14.34 1.17
N PHE A 138 -5.48 -14.59 0.03
CA PHE A 138 -4.83 -15.86 -0.25
C PHE A 138 -3.35 -15.80 0.11
N ARG A 139 -2.92 -16.64 1.04
CA ARG A 139 -1.54 -16.79 1.50
C ARG A 139 -1.07 -18.23 1.31
N ASP A 140 0.24 -18.48 1.38
CA ASP A 140 0.76 -19.83 1.25
C ASP A 140 0.24 -20.72 2.40
N PRO A 141 -0.47 -21.83 2.11
CA PRO A 141 -0.97 -22.73 3.13
C PRO A 141 0.12 -23.35 4.01
N ARG A 142 1.36 -23.40 3.54
CA ARG A 142 2.50 -23.97 4.27
C ARG A 142 2.99 -23.08 5.40
N GLU A 143 2.86 -21.77 5.23
CA GLU A 143 3.29 -20.79 6.23
C GLU A 143 2.28 -20.68 7.38
N TYR A 144 0.99 -20.76 7.04
CA TYR A 144 -0.11 -20.70 8.00
C TYR A 144 -1.02 -21.93 7.83
N PRO A 145 -0.64 -23.11 8.35
CA PRO A 145 -1.45 -24.32 8.20
C PRO A 145 -2.79 -24.21 8.94
N PRO A 146 -3.84 -24.92 8.50
CA PRO A 146 -5.09 -24.98 9.23
C PRO A 146 -4.89 -25.46 10.66
N SER A 147 -5.53 -24.79 11.60
CA SER A 147 -5.56 -25.22 13.00
C SER A 147 -6.26 -26.57 13.12
N SER A 148 -5.90 -27.36 14.13
CA SER A 148 -6.52 -28.68 14.35
C SER A 148 -8.04 -28.54 14.47
N PRO A 149 -8.83 -29.37 13.77
CA PRO A 149 -10.28 -29.29 13.81
C PRO A 149 -10.78 -29.40 15.25
N MET A 150 -11.48 -28.37 15.73
CA MET A 150 -12.14 -28.47 17.02
C MET A 150 -13.31 -29.45 16.91
N ALA A 151 -13.31 -30.50 17.73
CA ALA A 151 -14.42 -31.45 17.80
C ALA A 151 -15.70 -30.70 18.19
N GLY A 152 -16.71 -30.70 17.29
CA GLY A 152 -18.03 -30.11 17.53
C GLY A 152 -18.32 -28.76 16.86
N THR A 153 -17.37 -28.16 16.13
CA THR A 153 -17.65 -26.93 15.37
C THR A 153 -18.44 -27.25 14.11
N ARG A 154 -19.57 -26.55 13.89
CA ARG A 154 -20.44 -26.72 12.70
C ARG A 154 -20.01 -25.90 11.48
N TYR A 155 -18.91 -25.16 11.59
CA TYR A 155 -18.43 -24.20 10.59
C TYR A 155 -17.02 -24.57 10.15
N VAL A 156 -16.69 -24.28 8.89
CA VAL A 156 -15.31 -24.38 8.39
C VAL A 156 -14.48 -23.29 9.05
N GLU A 157 -13.30 -23.66 9.52
CA GLU A 157 -12.36 -22.75 10.15
C GLU A 157 -11.43 -22.16 9.08
N VAL A 158 -11.42 -20.83 8.97
CA VAL A 158 -10.47 -20.09 8.14
C VAL A 158 -9.29 -19.71 9.04
N PRO A 159 -8.06 -20.14 8.73
CA PRO A 159 -6.93 -19.89 9.61
C PRO A 159 -6.57 -18.40 9.63
N SER A 160 -6.20 -17.90 10.81
CA SER A 160 -5.79 -16.51 10.98
C SER A 160 -4.31 -16.31 10.69
N VAL A 161 -3.98 -15.13 10.19
CA VAL A 161 -2.63 -14.59 10.05
C VAL A 161 -2.53 -13.38 10.99
N PRO A 162 -1.36 -13.15 11.62
CA PRO A 162 -1.15 -11.96 12.43
C PRO A 162 -1.49 -10.67 11.67
N SER A 163 -2.08 -9.69 12.35
CA SER A 163 -2.27 -8.37 11.76
C SER A 163 -0.94 -7.70 11.47
N ALA A 164 -0.92 -6.79 10.48
CA ALA A 164 0.27 -6.03 10.13
C ALA A 164 0.86 -5.31 11.35
N ILE A 165 0.01 -4.79 12.24
CA ILE A 165 0.45 -4.10 13.46
C ILE A 165 1.15 -5.07 14.41
N SER A 166 0.59 -6.26 14.62
CA SER A 166 1.21 -7.31 15.43
C SER A 166 2.55 -7.79 14.84
N GLU A 167 2.62 -7.94 13.51
CA GLU A 167 3.85 -8.29 12.80
C GLU A 167 4.94 -7.24 13.02
N TYR A 168 4.62 -5.95 12.85
CA TYR A 168 5.55 -4.85 13.13
C TYR A 168 6.04 -4.83 14.58
N GLN A 169 5.14 -5.05 15.55
CA GLN A 169 5.51 -5.09 16.97
C GLN A 169 6.44 -6.25 17.31
N ALA A 170 6.20 -7.42 16.71
CA ALA A 170 7.06 -8.58 16.85
C ALA A 170 8.46 -8.29 16.29
N SER A 171 8.56 -7.77 15.07
CA SER A 171 9.84 -7.42 14.45
C SER A 171 10.60 -6.35 15.22
N LEU A 172 9.93 -5.33 15.75
CA LEU A 172 10.58 -4.31 16.59
C LEU A 172 11.12 -4.90 17.89
N SER A 173 10.35 -5.80 18.52
CA SER A 173 10.77 -6.46 19.75
C SER A 173 11.98 -7.37 19.52
N GLU A 174 12.02 -8.06 18.38
CA GLU A 174 13.15 -8.87 17.93
C GLU A 174 14.40 -8.03 17.70
N ILE A 175 14.30 -6.93 16.95
CA ILE A 175 15.43 -6.00 16.72
C ILE A 175 15.95 -5.42 18.04
N LEU A 176 15.06 -5.05 18.97
CA LEU A 176 15.45 -4.55 20.28
C LEU A 176 16.13 -5.63 21.14
N ALA A 177 15.66 -6.87 21.05
CA ALA A 177 16.29 -8.00 21.72
C ALA A 177 17.69 -8.27 21.15
N ASP A 178 17.82 -8.31 19.83
CA ASP A 178 19.09 -8.47 19.13
C ASP A 178 20.07 -7.35 19.49
N LEU A 179 19.61 -6.10 19.55
CA LEU A 179 20.43 -4.95 19.92
C LEU A 179 20.92 -5.03 21.38
N LYS A 180 20.12 -5.58 22.28
CA LYS A 180 20.52 -5.80 23.68
C LYS A 180 21.61 -6.87 23.80
N ASP A 181 21.61 -7.85 22.89
CA ASP A 181 22.59 -8.94 22.87
C ASP A 181 23.90 -8.55 22.14
N VAL A 182 23.98 -7.36 21.53
CA VAL A 182 25.23 -6.82 20.98
C VAL A 182 26.21 -6.51 22.11
N ASP A 183 27.35 -7.22 22.15
CA ASP A 183 28.44 -6.98 23.09
C ASP A 183 29.26 -5.73 22.69
N PHE A 184 28.72 -4.54 22.96
CA PHE A 184 29.42 -3.27 22.79
C PHE A 184 30.71 -3.19 23.61
N ALA A 185 30.81 -3.92 24.73
CA ALA A 185 32.01 -3.98 25.54
C ALA A 185 33.10 -4.83 24.87
N GLY A 186 32.74 -5.91 24.20
CA GLY A 186 33.59 -6.69 23.29
C GLY A 186 34.12 -5.84 22.15
N LEU A 187 33.24 -5.13 21.44
CA LEU A 187 33.61 -4.24 20.34
C LEU A 187 34.59 -3.14 20.77
N SER A 188 34.37 -2.54 21.95
CA SER A 188 35.30 -1.53 22.51
C SER A 188 36.67 -2.12 22.84
N ARG A 189 36.71 -3.36 23.34
CA ARG A 189 37.97 -4.07 23.63
C ARG A 189 38.72 -4.41 22.36
N GLU A 190 38.03 -4.88 21.32
CA GLU A 190 38.62 -5.15 19.99
C GLU A 190 39.12 -3.87 19.32
N MET A 191 38.35 -2.78 19.36
CA MET A 191 38.79 -1.48 18.85
C MET A 191 40.03 -0.97 19.58
N LYS A 192 40.08 -1.10 20.92
CA LYS A 192 41.30 -0.79 21.68
C LYS A 192 42.45 -1.70 21.29
N GLY A 193 42.21 -3.00 21.11
CA GLY A 193 43.20 -3.96 20.63
C GLY A 193 43.78 -3.55 19.27
N LEU A 194 42.91 -3.23 18.30
CA LEU A 194 43.28 -2.72 16.99
C LEU A 194 44.06 -1.41 17.07
N LEU A 195 43.69 -0.46 17.94
CA LEU A 195 44.48 0.75 18.15
C LEU A 195 45.86 0.48 18.75
N VAL A 196 45.95 -0.47 19.68
CA VAL A 196 47.23 -0.88 20.31
C VAL A 196 48.12 -1.60 19.28
N ASP A 197 47.54 -2.47 18.47
CA ASP A 197 48.25 -3.23 17.44
C ASP A 197 48.65 -2.34 16.27
N ALA A 198 47.78 -1.45 15.81
CA ALA A 198 48.11 -0.41 14.82
C ALA A 198 49.25 0.48 15.33
N ARG A 199 49.22 0.91 16.60
CA ARG A 199 50.30 1.70 17.20
C ARG A 199 51.62 0.93 17.30
N ARG A 200 51.58 -0.39 17.52
CA ARG A 200 52.77 -1.26 17.48
C ARG A 200 53.29 -1.46 16.05
N GLN A 201 52.41 -1.52 15.06
CA GLN A 201 52.74 -1.74 13.66
C GLN A 201 53.26 -0.46 12.98
N VAL A 202 52.83 0.72 13.45
CA VAL A 202 53.35 2.04 13.05
C VAL A 202 54.80 2.27 13.51
N ASN A 203 55.29 1.55 14.52
CA ASN A 203 56.71 1.61 14.92
C ASN A 203 57.66 0.80 14.01
N LYS A 204 57.17 0.16 12.93
CA LYS A 204 57.97 -0.67 12.02
C LYS A 204 57.84 -0.32 10.53
N ILE A 205 57.11 0.73 10.17
CA ILE A 205 56.95 1.14 8.77
C ILE A 205 57.57 2.52 8.61
N GLU A 206 58.43 2.69 7.62
CA GLU A 206 59.07 3.96 7.31
C GLU A 206 58.01 5.05 7.00
N VAL A 207 57.70 5.85 8.02
CA VAL A 207 56.61 6.85 8.05
C VAL A 207 56.85 8.02 7.08
N LYS A 208 58.00 8.06 6.40
CA LYS A 208 58.43 9.19 5.57
C LYS A 208 57.62 9.33 4.28
N GLU A 209 57.20 8.21 3.70
CA GLU A 209 56.46 8.19 2.44
C GLU A 209 54.95 8.39 2.67
N LEU A 210 54.42 7.81 3.74
CA LEU A 210 53.02 7.96 4.13
C LEU A 210 52.68 9.40 4.59
N ILE A 211 53.59 10.08 5.31
CA ILE A 211 53.41 11.49 5.68
C ILE A 211 53.45 12.41 4.46
N ALA A 212 54.30 12.11 3.46
CA ALA A 212 54.36 12.89 2.22
C ALA A 212 53.06 12.79 1.41
N GLU A 213 52.48 11.58 1.33
CA GLU A 213 51.20 11.33 0.68
C GLU A 213 50.04 11.97 1.44
N TRP A 214 50.05 11.91 2.77
CA TRP A 214 49.00 12.50 3.61
C TRP A 214 49.05 14.04 3.63
N THR A 215 50.25 14.62 3.55
CA THR A 215 50.44 16.07 3.41
C THR A 215 49.97 16.57 2.05
N ARG A 216 50.21 15.81 0.96
CA ARG A 216 49.63 16.09 -0.36
C ARG A 216 48.11 15.97 -0.37
N ALA A 217 47.57 14.93 0.27
CA ALA A 217 46.11 14.77 0.41
C ALA A 217 45.49 15.93 1.22
N GLY A 218 46.13 16.34 2.31
CA GLY A 218 45.70 17.49 3.12
C GLY A 218 45.73 18.82 2.36
N GLN A 219 46.74 19.04 1.52
CA GLN A 219 46.80 20.21 0.63
C GLN A 219 45.72 20.19 -0.46
N SER A 220 45.39 19.01 -0.98
CA SER A 220 44.32 18.81 -1.97
C SER A 220 42.94 19.12 -1.39
N VAL A 221 42.69 18.69 -0.15
CA VAL A 221 41.46 18.97 0.60
C VAL A 221 41.36 20.44 0.99
N ASN A 222 42.47 21.07 1.40
CA ASN A 222 42.49 22.50 1.74
C ASN A 222 42.30 23.41 0.50
N ALA A 223 42.79 22.97 -0.66
CA ALA A 223 42.55 23.63 -1.95
C ALA A 223 41.08 23.50 -2.39
N LEU A 224 40.45 22.35 -2.19
CA LEU A 224 39.01 22.13 -2.44
C LEU A 224 38.12 22.95 -1.48
N ALA A 225 38.50 23.07 -0.22
CA ALA A 225 37.75 23.87 0.77
C ALA A 225 37.89 25.38 0.57
N SER A 226 38.96 25.82 -0.10
CA SER A 226 39.26 27.23 -0.33
C SER A 226 38.97 27.69 -1.76
N SER A 227 38.49 26.80 -2.64
CA SER A 227 38.28 27.16 -4.04
C SER A 227 37.08 28.13 -4.16
N PRO A 228 37.29 29.33 -4.76
CA PRO A 228 36.22 30.30 -4.93
C PRO A 228 35.05 29.75 -5.77
N GLU A 229 35.31 28.77 -6.63
CA GLU A 229 34.31 28.07 -7.44
C GLU A 229 33.33 27.25 -6.59
N LEU A 230 33.80 26.61 -5.51
CA LEU A 230 32.95 25.82 -4.62
C LEU A 230 32.09 26.72 -3.71
N LYS A 231 32.66 27.87 -3.30
CA LYS A 231 31.90 28.90 -2.58
C LYS A 231 30.81 29.50 -3.46
N GLN A 232 31.11 29.83 -4.71
CA GLN A 232 30.12 30.29 -5.68
C GLN A 232 29.04 29.23 -5.94
N LEU A 233 29.41 27.95 -6.03
CA LEU A 233 28.47 26.85 -6.18
C LEU A 233 27.49 26.76 -5.01
N ILE A 234 27.97 26.84 -3.77
CA ILE A 234 27.11 26.81 -2.58
C ILE A 234 26.14 28.01 -2.59
N VAL A 235 26.63 29.20 -2.95
CA VAL A 235 25.79 30.40 -3.07
C VAL A 235 24.72 30.23 -4.16
N HIS A 236 25.07 29.76 -5.35
CA HIS A 236 24.11 29.55 -6.44
C HIS A 236 23.09 28.42 -6.14
N MET A 237 23.47 27.41 -5.35
CA MET A 237 22.52 26.38 -4.89
C MET A 237 21.56 26.93 -3.84
N ASP A 238 22.01 27.79 -2.94
CA ASP A 238 21.14 28.46 -1.97
C ASP A 238 20.15 29.39 -2.68
N GLU A 239 20.62 30.18 -3.66
CA GLU A 239 19.77 31.02 -4.51
C GLU A 239 18.71 30.20 -5.25
N ALA A 240 19.09 29.11 -5.92
CA ALA A 240 18.15 28.23 -6.62
C ALA A 240 17.13 27.58 -5.68
N THR A 241 17.54 27.23 -4.45
CA THR A 241 16.64 26.66 -3.43
C THR A 241 15.67 27.71 -2.90
N GLN A 242 16.14 28.95 -2.70
CA GLN A 242 15.29 30.06 -2.29
C GLN A 242 14.27 30.42 -3.38
N ASP A 243 14.67 30.45 -4.64
CA ASP A 243 13.77 30.71 -5.76
C ASP A 243 12.73 29.61 -5.90
N LEU A 244 13.12 28.33 -5.80
CA LEU A 244 12.17 27.21 -5.76
C LEU A 244 11.17 27.36 -4.61
N ARG A 245 11.64 27.75 -3.41
CA ARG A 245 10.77 27.95 -2.24
C ARG A 245 9.79 29.11 -2.46
N ARG A 246 10.23 30.21 -3.07
CA ARG A 246 9.36 31.34 -3.44
C ARG A 246 8.30 30.93 -4.46
N THR A 247 8.68 30.15 -5.47
CA THR A 247 7.74 29.59 -6.45
C THR A 247 6.67 28.73 -5.77
N LEU A 248 7.07 27.85 -4.85
CA LEU A 248 6.13 27.01 -4.09
C LEU A 248 5.20 27.83 -3.18
N GLN A 249 5.71 28.86 -2.52
CA GLN A 249 4.89 29.76 -1.69
C GLN A 249 3.91 30.60 -2.52
N ARG A 250 4.29 31.03 -3.72
CA ARG A 250 3.39 31.70 -4.67
C ARG A 250 2.26 30.76 -5.12
N LEU A 251 2.59 29.50 -5.40
CA LEU A 251 1.62 28.45 -5.73
C LEU A 251 0.60 28.21 -4.60
N ASP A 252 1.04 28.23 -3.34
CA ASP A 252 0.19 27.98 -2.17
C ASP A 252 -0.71 29.18 -1.82
N SER A 253 -0.24 30.40 -2.10
CA SER A 253 -0.95 31.66 -1.75
C SER A 253 -1.89 32.20 -2.82
N GLN A 254 -1.83 31.73 -4.07
CA GLN A 254 -2.70 32.14 -5.18
C GLN A 254 -3.58 30.97 -5.64
N ILE A 255 -4.65 30.73 -4.89
CA ILE A 255 -5.70 29.74 -5.22
C ILE A 255 -6.76 30.36 -6.18
N ASP A 256 -6.58 31.61 -6.62
CA ASP A 256 -7.40 32.21 -7.69
C ASP A 256 -6.73 32.02 -9.07
N PRO A 257 -7.31 31.23 -9.99
CA PRO A 257 -6.65 30.80 -11.21
C PRO A 257 -6.82 31.85 -12.31
N THR A 258 -5.85 32.74 -12.49
CA THR A 258 -5.67 33.40 -13.80
C THR A 258 -4.57 32.71 -14.58
N ALA A 259 -4.90 32.30 -15.82
CA ALA A 259 -3.98 31.57 -16.71
C ALA A 259 -2.65 32.32 -16.95
N THR A 260 -2.66 33.64 -16.81
CA THR A 260 -1.49 34.52 -16.98
C THR A 260 -0.46 34.34 -15.85
N GLN A 261 -0.89 34.27 -14.58
CA GLN A 261 0.01 34.12 -13.42
C GLN A 261 0.62 32.71 -13.34
N LEU A 262 -0.14 31.70 -13.78
CA LEU A 262 0.34 30.33 -13.94
C LEU A 262 1.43 30.23 -15.02
N GLY A 263 1.24 30.93 -16.15
CA GLY A 263 2.23 30.98 -17.23
C GLY A 263 3.56 31.61 -16.78
N GLU A 264 3.51 32.71 -16.02
CA GLU A 264 4.70 33.37 -15.47
C GLU A 264 5.43 32.47 -14.46
N THR A 265 4.68 31.83 -13.56
CA THR A 265 5.26 30.93 -12.54
C THR A 265 5.89 29.68 -13.17
N LEU A 266 5.27 29.15 -14.23
CA LEU A 266 5.79 28.03 -14.99
C LEU A 266 7.07 28.39 -15.75
N ALA A 267 7.14 29.61 -16.29
CA ALA A 267 8.34 30.13 -16.93
C ALA A 267 9.50 30.32 -15.93
N GLU A 268 9.23 30.87 -14.75
CA GLU A 268 10.20 30.99 -13.66
C GLU A 268 10.72 29.61 -13.20
N ALA A 269 9.83 28.64 -13.02
CA ALA A 269 10.18 27.27 -12.63
C ALA A 269 11.06 26.58 -13.69
N LYS A 270 10.74 26.76 -14.97
CA LYS A 270 11.53 26.23 -16.10
C LYS A 270 12.92 26.85 -16.15
N GLN A 271 13.02 28.15 -15.87
CA GLN A 271 14.31 28.84 -15.83
C GLN A 271 15.17 28.38 -14.65
N ALA A 272 14.57 28.20 -13.46
CA ALA A 272 15.28 27.63 -12.31
C ALA A 272 15.80 26.21 -12.59
N LEU A 273 14.99 25.36 -13.22
CA LEU A 273 15.39 24.00 -13.63
C LEU A 273 16.51 24.01 -14.67
N ALA A 274 16.46 24.93 -15.63
CA ALA A 274 17.51 25.07 -16.65
C ALA A 274 18.85 25.49 -16.00
N THR A 275 18.83 26.45 -15.09
CA THR A 275 20.01 26.86 -14.31
C THR A 275 20.56 25.69 -13.51
N PHE A 276 19.70 24.98 -12.76
CA PHE A 276 20.08 23.80 -11.98
C PHE A 276 20.74 22.70 -12.83
N ASN A 277 20.16 22.38 -14.00
CA ASN A 277 20.71 21.36 -14.90
C ASN A 277 22.08 21.77 -15.47
N SER A 278 22.26 23.06 -15.81
CA SER A 278 23.55 23.59 -16.28
C SER A 278 24.64 23.53 -15.21
N THR A 279 24.28 23.76 -13.94
CA THR A 279 25.16 23.63 -12.78
C THR A 279 25.52 22.18 -12.51
N ALA A 280 24.54 21.26 -12.58
CA ALA A 280 24.77 19.83 -12.43
C ALA A 280 25.72 19.27 -13.49
N LEU A 281 25.60 19.72 -14.75
CA LEU A 281 26.52 19.34 -15.84
C LEU A 281 27.95 19.85 -15.60
N THR A 282 28.08 21.08 -15.09
CA THR A 282 29.39 21.67 -14.74
C THR A 282 30.05 20.89 -13.60
N LEU A 283 29.26 20.51 -12.60
CA LEU A 283 29.70 19.71 -11.47
C LEU A 283 30.09 18.29 -11.89
N ARG A 284 29.33 17.65 -12.81
CA ARG A 284 29.68 16.35 -13.38
C ARG A 284 31.01 16.37 -14.14
N ARG A 285 31.31 17.45 -14.87
CA ARG A 285 32.60 17.63 -15.55
C ARG A 285 33.75 17.81 -14.55
N PHE A 286 33.52 18.56 -13.48
CA PHE A 286 34.50 18.78 -12.41
C PHE A 286 34.79 17.48 -11.62
N VAL A 287 33.73 16.76 -11.23
CA VAL A 287 33.82 15.47 -10.53
C VAL A 287 34.45 14.39 -11.42
N GLY A 288 34.11 14.36 -12.71
CA GLY A 288 34.72 13.43 -13.67
C GLY A 288 36.21 13.71 -13.93
N ALA A 289 36.67 14.95 -13.76
CA ALA A 289 38.09 15.30 -13.85
C ALA A 289 38.89 14.89 -12.60
N GLN A 290 38.23 14.80 -11.44
CA GLN A 290 38.83 14.46 -10.16
C GLN A 290 38.58 12.97 -9.86
N GLN A 291 39.46 12.06 -10.32
CA GLN A 291 39.29 10.59 -10.28
C GLN A 291 39.03 9.94 -8.89
N ASN A 292 38.91 10.72 -7.82
CA ASN A 292 38.76 10.26 -6.43
C ASN A 292 37.46 10.68 -5.74
N PHE A 293 36.49 11.29 -6.43
CA PHE A 293 35.14 11.50 -5.89
C PHE A 293 34.27 10.28 -6.18
N GLY A 294 33.96 9.51 -5.14
CA GLY A 294 33.40 8.15 -5.21
C GLY A 294 31.96 8.01 -5.73
N GLU A 295 31.53 6.76 -5.87
CA GLU A 295 30.23 6.31 -6.43
C GLU A 295 29.00 7.01 -5.82
N GLY A 296 29.06 7.41 -4.55
CA GLY A 296 27.97 8.10 -3.86
C GLY A 296 27.63 9.47 -4.44
N ALA A 297 28.60 10.23 -4.93
CA ALA A 297 28.35 11.52 -5.58
C ALA A 297 27.61 11.31 -6.91
N ASN A 298 28.05 10.33 -7.71
CA ASN A 298 27.39 9.97 -8.97
C ASN A 298 25.94 9.51 -8.74
N GLN A 299 25.69 8.77 -7.67
CA GLN A 299 24.34 8.29 -7.33
C GLN A 299 23.42 9.42 -6.86
N ALA A 300 23.95 10.38 -6.09
CA ALA A 300 23.21 11.58 -5.70
C ALA A 300 22.85 12.45 -6.91
N PHE A 301 23.79 12.65 -7.84
CA PHE A 301 23.52 13.39 -9.08
C PHE A 301 22.50 12.71 -9.99
N ALA A 302 22.56 11.38 -10.10
CA ALA A 302 21.58 10.62 -10.87
C ALA A 302 20.15 10.84 -10.32
N ARG A 303 19.97 10.76 -9.00
CA ARG A 303 18.67 10.99 -8.35
C ARG A 303 18.18 12.43 -8.48
N LEU A 304 19.07 13.41 -8.39
CA LEU A 304 18.73 14.82 -8.58
C LEU A 304 18.33 15.11 -10.04
N SER A 305 19.02 14.52 -11.01
CA SER A 305 18.67 14.62 -12.44
C SER A 305 17.30 14.02 -12.71
N GLU A 306 17.02 12.85 -12.14
CA GLU A 306 15.74 12.15 -12.31
C GLU A 306 14.57 12.95 -11.70
N ALA A 307 14.80 13.60 -10.56
CA ALA A 307 13.83 14.51 -9.95
C ALA A 307 13.59 15.76 -10.81
N ALA A 308 14.65 16.40 -11.32
CA ALA A 308 14.52 17.55 -12.22
C ALA A 308 13.74 17.20 -13.50
N ASP A 309 14.02 16.03 -14.09
CA ASP A 309 13.28 15.52 -15.25
C ASP A 309 11.81 15.22 -14.94
N ALA A 310 11.49 14.76 -13.72
CA ALA A 310 10.11 14.56 -13.30
C ALA A 310 9.36 15.89 -13.17
N VAL A 311 9.99 16.93 -12.60
CA VAL A 311 9.41 18.27 -12.48
C VAL A 311 9.23 18.91 -13.86
N GLN A 312 10.21 18.77 -14.76
CA GLN A 312 10.10 19.29 -16.12
C GLN A 312 8.95 18.62 -16.89
N ARG A 313 8.80 17.29 -16.78
CA ARG A 313 7.67 16.57 -17.40
C ARG A 313 6.32 17.01 -16.85
N LEU A 314 6.24 17.29 -15.55
CA LEU A 314 5.04 17.85 -14.94
C LEU A 314 4.75 19.26 -15.48
N ALA A 315 5.76 20.11 -15.58
CA ALA A 315 5.64 21.45 -16.14
C ALA A 315 5.13 21.41 -17.59
N ASP A 316 5.75 20.59 -18.45
CA ASP A 316 5.34 20.40 -19.84
C ASP A 316 3.91 19.84 -19.95
N PHE A 317 3.50 18.98 -19.01
CA PHE A 317 2.15 18.41 -18.96
C PHE A 317 1.10 19.47 -18.59
N LEU A 318 1.40 20.32 -17.61
CA LEU A 318 0.53 21.41 -17.16
C LEU A 318 0.40 22.52 -18.20
N GLU A 319 1.48 22.83 -18.94
CA GLU A 319 1.45 23.76 -20.07
C GLU A 319 0.47 23.29 -21.16
N ARG A 320 0.45 21.98 -21.42
CA ARG A 320 -0.41 21.37 -22.45
C ARG A 320 -1.85 21.13 -21.95
N ASN A 321 -2.04 20.97 -20.64
CA ASN A 321 -3.33 20.58 -20.04
C ASN A 321 -3.63 21.39 -18.77
N PRO A 322 -3.92 22.70 -18.87
CA PRO A 322 -4.15 23.56 -17.70
C PRO A 322 -5.36 23.11 -16.85
N ASN A 323 -6.37 22.48 -17.47
CA ASN A 323 -7.56 22.00 -16.77
C ASN A 323 -7.31 20.74 -15.90
N ALA A 324 -6.18 20.04 -16.08
CA ALA A 324 -5.89 18.80 -15.36
C ALA A 324 -5.69 18.98 -13.85
N LEU A 325 -5.41 20.21 -13.39
CA LEU A 325 -5.34 20.56 -11.97
C LEU A 325 -6.72 20.59 -11.30
N LEU A 326 -7.78 20.93 -12.04
CA LEU A 326 -9.15 21.03 -11.52
C LEU A 326 -9.91 19.70 -11.61
N THR A 327 -9.66 18.94 -12.68
CA THR A 327 -10.39 17.69 -12.96
C THR A 327 -9.70 16.45 -12.42
N GLY A 328 -8.45 16.58 -11.95
CA GLY A 328 -7.57 15.44 -11.75
C GLY A 328 -7.18 14.79 -13.08
N ARG A 329 -6.19 13.88 -13.02
CA ARG A 329 -5.67 13.17 -14.19
C ARG A 329 -6.74 12.21 -14.73
N GLU A 330 -7.25 12.43 -15.94
CA GLU A 330 -8.09 11.45 -16.59
C GLU A 330 -7.31 10.15 -16.78
N LYS A 331 -7.87 9.06 -16.25
CA LYS A 331 -7.33 7.71 -16.35
C LYS A 331 -7.33 7.33 -17.83
N SER A 332 -6.17 7.32 -18.48
CA SER A 332 -6.03 6.86 -19.85
C SER A 332 -6.63 5.46 -19.96
N ALA A 333 -7.69 5.33 -20.76
CA ALA A 333 -8.35 4.05 -21.01
C ALA A 333 -7.32 3.02 -21.49
N PRO A 334 -7.41 1.74 -21.07
CA PRO A 334 -6.50 0.71 -21.55
C PRO A 334 -6.63 0.61 -23.07
N ARG A 335 -5.50 0.70 -23.77
CA ARG A 335 -5.42 0.46 -25.22
C ARG A 335 -5.96 -0.95 -25.49
N PRO A 336 -6.93 -1.15 -26.40
CA PRO A 336 -7.43 -2.48 -26.70
C PRO A 336 -6.27 -3.37 -27.19
N PRO A 337 -6.28 -4.68 -26.86
CA PRO A 337 -5.30 -5.59 -27.42
C PRO A 337 -5.41 -5.58 -28.94
N LEU A 338 -4.26 -5.46 -29.60
CA LEU A 338 -4.14 -5.61 -31.05
C LEU A 338 -4.72 -6.96 -31.45
N SER A 339 -5.81 -6.94 -32.22
CA SER A 339 -6.39 -8.13 -32.84
C SER A 339 -5.32 -8.79 -33.72
N ALA A 340 -4.85 -9.96 -33.29
CA ALA A 340 -4.06 -10.85 -34.11
C ALA A 340 -4.99 -11.52 -35.14
N SER A 341 -5.12 -10.92 -36.32
CA SER A 341 -5.71 -11.59 -37.47
C SER A 341 -5.33 -10.86 -38.76
N GLU A 342 -4.15 -11.18 -39.30
CA GLU A 342 -3.92 -11.18 -40.74
C GLU A 342 -2.85 -12.24 -41.04
N THR A 343 -3.34 -13.45 -41.37
CA THR A 343 -2.58 -14.50 -42.04
C THR A 343 -2.11 -14.00 -43.41
N PRO A 344 -0.84 -14.13 -43.79
CA PRO A 344 -0.41 -13.81 -45.14
C PRO A 344 -0.89 -14.93 -46.08
N THR A 345 -1.68 -14.55 -47.08
CA THR A 345 -2.07 -15.38 -48.22
C THR A 345 -0.81 -15.91 -48.92
N PRO A 346 -0.67 -17.24 -49.15
CA PRO A 346 0.42 -17.76 -49.94
C PRO A 346 0.12 -17.50 -51.43
N ALA A 347 1.05 -16.81 -52.10
CA ALA A 347 1.08 -16.78 -53.55
C ALA A 347 1.39 -18.18 -54.09
N ALA A 348 0.64 -18.60 -55.10
CA ALA A 348 0.88 -19.80 -55.89
C ALA A 348 0.58 -19.51 -57.36
N PRO A 349 1.05 -20.35 -58.29
CA PRO A 349 2.44 -20.71 -58.55
C PRO A 349 3.02 -19.99 -59.79
#